data_AF-A0A962ZQ07-F1
#
_entry.id   AF-A0A962ZQ07-F1
#
_cell.length_a   1.000
_cell.length_b   1.000
_cell.length_c   1.000
_cell.angle_alpha   90.00
_cell.angle_beta   90.00
_cell.angle_gamma   90.00
#
_symmetry.space_group_name_H-M   'P 1'
#
loop_
_entity.id
_entity.type
_entity.pdbx_description
1 polymer ?
#
loop_
_entity_poly.entity_id
_entity_poly.type
_entity_poly.pdbx_seq_one_letter_code
_entity_poly.pdbx_strand_id
1 'polypeptide(L)'
;MNYLPKLAGIACLALVAEGASAYTFITRSCGTVTGYSTISRTFNLGSNLSTAEKADISTALSRVAMFSEASFTLNDNGDNSWSTTNTQNEIYHDTSHATAQCALYYNTSACTVIATDIRFGDEPWVTGEDSNHWPYDNSSATGGRSILGTAVHEGGHCAAMGHEADVYNMMGDDWDHVTRNGTTTYYGPGEDLSNGLIERWGKRSSTDLYRDVGLTVMRYSGSDGTYSSHDFGVLRNASGVELPTSGSFEGQTAYEVVAGETVRMELTVENNGEKNTESFSIGFYLSGNSVISSADTFLGEDTGYVQTRNVPYEALEPVTIPIDTPPGNYFLGAYANHDSQFTEVTTRNNVAYYPVVVLAPPADLTVPFAGVSDPTLLPTQSFSILAATRNDGDGPSSSTTLRYYRSTNSFISVSDTQVGTDFIGTLAAGAIQASNDPETAPATEGTYWYGACVDSVPREAVTNNKCS
;
A
#
# COMPACT_ATOMS: atom_id res chain seq x y z
N MET A 1 -22.72 -10.44 62.44
CA MET A 1 -21.35 -9.87 62.59
C MET A 1 -20.40 -10.93 62.08
N ASN A 2 -19.70 -10.84 60.94
CA ASN A 2 -19.43 -9.75 60.01
C ASN A 2 -19.45 -10.34 58.59
N TYR A 3 -20.32 -9.84 57.71
CA TYR A 3 -20.12 -9.97 56.28
C TYR A 3 -19.06 -8.92 55.91
N LEU A 4 -17.82 -9.36 55.69
CA LEU A 4 -16.83 -8.56 54.97
C LEU A 4 -17.19 -8.62 53.48
N PRO A 5 -17.59 -7.51 52.84
CA PRO A 5 -17.68 -7.49 51.38
C PRO A 5 -16.25 -7.65 50.84
N LYS A 6 -15.98 -8.77 50.16
CA LYS A 6 -14.66 -9.04 49.59
C LYS A 6 -14.45 -8.19 48.33
N LEU A 7 -13.55 -7.23 48.49
CA LEU A 7 -12.73 -6.47 47.54
C LEU A 7 -13.13 -6.46 46.04
N ALA A 8 -13.50 -5.26 45.57
CA ALA A 8 -13.27 -4.85 44.20
C ALA A 8 -11.76 -4.88 43.91
N GLY A 9 -11.37 -5.38 42.75
CA GLY A 9 -9.96 -5.53 42.37
C GLY A 9 -9.72 -4.98 40.97
N ILE A 10 -8.60 -4.28 40.80
CA ILE A 10 -8.09 -3.83 39.51
C ILE A 10 -7.24 -4.99 38.95
N ALA A 11 -7.37 -5.30 37.67
CA ALA A 11 -6.41 -6.17 37.00
C ALA A 11 -6.12 -5.70 35.59
N CYS A 12 -4.82 -5.69 35.29
CA CYS A 12 -4.28 -5.55 33.95
C CYS A 12 -4.56 -6.83 33.16
N LEU A 13 -4.94 -6.66 31.89
CA LEU A 13 -5.01 -7.74 30.91
C LEU A 13 -3.57 -8.22 30.63
N ALA A 14 -3.29 -9.48 30.90
CA ALA A 14 -2.25 -10.25 30.23
C ALA A 14 -2.99 -11.52 29.76
N LEU A 15 -3.45 -11.51 28.51
CA LEU A 15 -4.11 -12.67 27.92
C LEU A 15 -3.07 -13.76 27.67
N VAL A 16 -3.36 -14.96 28.17
CA VAL A 16 -2.77 -16.19 27.65
C VAL A 16 -3.84 -16.77 26.73
N ALA A 17 -3.77 -16.42 25.45
CA ALA A 17 -4.62 -17.01 24.42
C ALA A 17 -3.77 -17.98 23.60
N GLU A 18 -4.13 -19.26 23.58
CA GLU A 18 -3.71 -20.17 22.52
C GLU A 18 -4.65 -19.88 21.33
N GLY A 19 -4.18 -19.11 20.34
CA GLY A 19 -4.98 -18.58 19.22
C GLY A 19 -5.76 -17.32 19.62
N ALA A 20 -5.16 -16.14 19.48
CA ALA A 20 -5.82 -14.87 19.78
C ALA A 20 -6.57 -14.38 18.53
N SER A 21 -7.89 -14.23 18.65
CA SER A 21 -8.71 -13.59 17.63
C SER A 21 -9.57 -12.50 18.27
N ALA A 22 -9.81 -11.37 17.60
CA ALA A 22 -10.61 -10.27 18.15
C ALA A 22 -12.03 -10.72 18.54
N TYR A 23 -12.59 -11.65 17.75
CA TYR A 23 -13.82 -12.36 18.02
C TYR A 23 -13.81 -13.10 19.38
N THR A 24 -12.63 -13.44 19.91
CA THR A 24 -12.47 -14.02 21.23
C THR A 24 -12.77 -12.98 22.31
N PHE A 25 -13.88 -13.17 23.02
CA PHE A 25 -14.28 -12.25 24.08
C PHE A 25 -13.31 -12.24 25.26
N ILE A 26 -13.19 -11.09 25.91
CA ILE A 26 -12.41 -10.96 27.16
C ILE A 26 -12.99 -11.91 28.23
N THR A 27 -12.20 -12.91 28.63
CA THR A 27 -12.52 -13.87 29.70
C THR A 27 -11.56 -13.73 30.89
N ARG A 28 -11.97 -14.17 32.09
CA ARG A 28 -11.14 -14.06 33.31
C ARG A 28 -11.16 -15.37 34.11
N SER A 29 -10.34 -15.45 35.15
CA SER A 29 -10.19 -16.62 36.04
C SER A 29 -11.47 -17.11 36.72
N CYS A 30 -12.56 -16.33 36.68
CA CYS A 30 -13.87 -16.74 37.17
C CYS A 30 -14.87 -17.12 36.04
N GLY A 31 -14.38 -17.29 34.81
CA GLY A 31 -15.14 -17.68 33.63
C GLY A 31 -15.56 -16.49 32.75
N THR A 32 -16.74 -16.60 32.14
CA THR A 32 -17.34 -15.55 31.28
C THR A 32 -17.64 -14.30 32.09
N VAL A 33 -17.03 -13.18 31.69
CA VAL A 33 -17.27 -11.86 32.29
C VAL A 33 -18.66 -11.36 31.87
N THR A 34 -19.52 -11.11 32.85
CA THR A 34 -20.85 -10.49 32.69
C THR A 34 -20.76 -8.97 32.95
N GLY A 35 -21.83 -8.19 32.76
CA GLY A 35 -21.79 -6.72 32.99
C GLY A 35 -21.43 -5.88 31.75
N TYR A 36 -21.24 -6.52 30.61
CA TYR A 36 -21.47 -5.92 29.29
C TYR A 36 -22.99 -5.89 28.99
N SER A 37 -23.82 -5.55 29.97
CA SER A 37 -25.26 -5.87 29.97
C SER A 37 -26.11 -4.98 29.06
N THR A 38 -25.55 -3.90 28.56
CA THR A 38 -26.22 -2.98 27.66
C THR A 38 -25.41 -2.83 26.40
N ILE A 39 -26.14 -2.78 25.30
CA ILE A 39 -25.59 -2.50 23.98
C ILE A 39 -25.07 -1.05 23.86
N SER A 40 -25.49 -0.20 24.79
CA SER A 40 -25.08 1.20 24.90
C SER A 40 -24.14 1.40 26.07
N ARG A 41 -23.04 2.12 25.82
CA ARG A 41 -22.09 2.60 26.83
C ARG A 41 -21.98 4.11 26.75
N THR A 42 -21.97 4.76 27.90
CA THR A 42 -21.77 6.20 28.01
C THR A 42 -20.45 6.47 28.69
N PHE A 43 -19.57 7.22 28.03
CA PHE A 43 -18.27 7.64 28.53
C PHE A 43 -18.25 9.13 28.83
N ASN A 44 -17.69 9.52 29.98
CA ASN A 44 -17.35 10.91 30.26
C ASN A 44 -15.96 11.22 29.73
N LEU A 45 -15.82 12.33 29.00
CA LEU A 45 -14.53 12.79 28.50
C LEU A 45 -13.83 13.62 29.57
N GLY A 46 -12.60 13.21 29.92
CA GLY A 46 -11.77 13.90 30.89
C GLY A 46 -11.41 15.31 30.47
N SER A 47 -11.30 16.21 31.45
CA SER A 47 -10.94 17.61 31.25
C SER A 47 -9.51 17.82 30.75
N ASN A 48 -8.67 16.78 30.79
CA ASN A 48 -7.28 16.80 30.33
C ASN A 48 -7.12 16.40 28.85
N LEU A 49 -8.22 16.07 28.15
CA LEU A 49 -8.23 15.91 26.69
C LEU A 49 -8.44 17.27 26.01
N SER A 50 -7.69 17.50 24.94
CA SER A 50 -7.88 18.64 24.04
C SER A 50 -9.16 18.50 23.21
N THR A 51 -9.61 19.61 22.62
CA THR A 51 -10.80 19.60 21.73
C THR A 51 -10.61 18.70 20.51
N ALA A 52 -9.40 18.64 19.94
CA ALA A 52 -9.10 17.81 18.78
C ALA A 52 -9.17 16.31 19.14
N GLU A 53 -8.57 15.92 20.26
CA GLU A 53 -8.61 14.53 20.73
C GLU A 53 -10.04 14.06 21.00
N LYS A 54 -10.87 14.91 21.63
CA LYS A 54 -12.29 14.60 21.86
C LYS A 54 -13.06 14.37 20.56
N ALA A 55 -12.76 15.13 19.50
CA ALA A 55 -13.38 14.96 18.19
C ALA A 55 -12.96 13.64 17.53
N ASP A 56 -11.67 13.28 17.65
CA ASP A 56 -11.14 12.02 17.13
C ASP A 56 -11.71 10.82 17.88
N ILE A 57 -11.76 10.86 19.21
CA ILE A 57 -12.39 9.83 20.05
C ILE A 57 -13.87 9.63 19.66
N SER A 58 -14.59 10.73 19.42
CA SER A 58 -15.98 10.66 18.94
C SER A 58 -16.08 9.97 17.59
N THR A 59 -15.14 10.24 16.68
CA THR A 59 -15.09 9.61 15.37
C THR A 59 -14.74 8.13 15.50
N ALA A 60 -13.72 7.79 16.28
CA ALA A 60 -13.28 6.42 16.53
C ALA A 60 -14.40 5.54 17.09
N LEU A 61 -15.08 5.97 18.16
CA LEU A 61 -16.15 5.17 18.75
C LEU A 61 -17.38 5.04 17.83
N SER A 62 -17.63 6.04 16.96
CA SER A 62 -18.64 5.89 15.91
C SER A 62 -18.26 4.83 14.88
N ARG A 63 -16.96 4.63 14.61
CA ARG A 63 -16.43 3.59 13.72
C ARG A 63 -16.48 2.21 14.33
N VAL A 64 -16.15 2.06 15.62
CA VAL A 64 -16.33 0.81 16.36
C VAL A 64 -17.80 0.36 16.27
N ALA A 65 -18.75 1.26 16.51
CA ALA A 65 -20.18 0.97 16.42
C ALA A 65 -20.71 0.82 14.99
N MET A 66 -19.93 1.14 13.95
CA MET A 66 -20.46 1.40 12.61
C MET A 66 -21.20 0.20 12.01
N PHE A 67 -20.76 -1.02 12.31
CA PHE A 67 -21.28 -2.26 11.70
C PHE A 67 -22.06 -3.14 12.66
N SER A 68 -22.34 -2.71 13.88
CA SER A 68 -23.12 -3.50 14.85
C SER A 68 -24.14 -2.64 15.57
N GLU A 69 -24.99 -3.25 16.38
CA GLU A 69 -25.90 -2.51 17.25
C GLU A 69 -25.17 -1.92 18.48
N ALA A 70 -23.89 -2.25 18.72
CA ALA A 70 -23.09 -1.62 19.77
C ALA A 70 -23.15 -0.10 19.63
N SER A 71 -23.30 0.62 20.74
CA SER A 71 -23.41 2.08 20.73
C SER A 71 -22.59 2.72 21.84
N PHE A 72 -21.95 3.82 21.48
CA PHE A 72 -21.14 4.62 22.38
C PHE A 72 -21.70 6.03 22.42
N THR A 73 -21.90 6.54 23.62
CA THR A 73 -22.31 7.93 23.87
C THR A 73 -21.18 8.64 24.60
N LEU A 74 -20.84 9.84 24.17
CA LEU A 74 -19.83 10.66 24.81
C LEU A 74 -20.47 11.86 25.51
N ASN A 75 -20.06 12.09 26.75
CA ASN A 75 -20.43 13.27 27.54
C ASN A 75 -19.18 14.14 27.75
N ASP A 76 -19.17 15.34 27.16
CA ASP A 76 -18.18 16.37 27.48
C ASP A 76 -18.76 17.37 28.47
N ASN A 77 -18.66 17.05 29.75
CA ASN A 77 -19.15 17.88 30.87
C ASN A 77 -18.00 18.55 31.65
N GLY A 78 -16.77 18.52 31.12
CA GLY A 78 -15.58 19.03 31.81
C GLY A 78 -15.21 18.21 33.06
N ASP A 79 -15.42 16.89 33.00
CA ASP A 79 -15.14 15.97 34.11
C ASP A 79 -13.68 16.04 34.56
N ASN A 80 -13.45 16.43 35.81
CA ASN A 80 -12.12 16.43 36.43
C ASN A 80 -11.96 15.34 37.50
N SER A 81 -12.95 14.44 37.60
CA SER A 81 -13.02 13.35 38.58
C SER A 81 -12.73 11.97 37.98
N TRP A 82 -11.99 11.95 36.86
CA TRP A 82 -11.60 10.74 36.17
C TRP A 82 -10.72 9.82 37.02
N SER A 83 -11.09 8.55 37.10
CA SER A 83 -10.44 7.52 37.91
C SER A 83 -10.91 6.11 37.57
N THR A 84 -9.94 5.19 37.38
CA THR A 84 -10.17 3.72 37.28
C THR A 84 -10.82 3.04 38.49
N THR A 85 -11.16 3.80 39.53
CA THR A 85 -11.75 3.28 40.77
C THR A 85 -13.17 3.77 41.02
N ASN A 86 -13.69 4.64 40.16
CA ASN A 86 -15.07 5.08 40.23
C ASN A 86 -15.99 4.11 39.44
N THR A 87 -17.28 4.42 39.36
CA THR A 87 -18.28 3.57 38.70
C THR A 87 -18.73 4.13 37.36
N GLN A 88 -17.96 5.04 36.78
CA GLN A 88 -18.27 5.74 35.54
C GLN A 88 -17.33 5.22 34.46
N ASN A 89 -17.80 5.13 33.22
CA ASN A 89 -16.89 4.86 32.10
C ASN A 89 -16.28 6.20 31.68
N GLU A 90 -14.98 6.25 31.49
CA GLU A 90 -14.26 7.50 31.27
C GLU A 90 -13.21 7.38 30.16
N ILE A 91 -12.89 8.50 29.51
CA ILE A 91 -11.80 8.57 28.53
C ILE A 91 -10.91 9.75 28.88
N TYR A 92 -9.62 9.52 29.13
CA TYR A 92 -8.71 10.54 29.65
C TYR A 92 -7.23 10.18 29.46
N HIS A 93 -6.33 11.15 29.66
CA HIS A 93 -4.88 10.91 29.71
C HIS A 93 -4.42 10.40 31.09
N ASP A 94 -3.63 9.33 31.12
CA ASP A 94 -3.00 8.74 32.31
C ASP A 94 -1.53 8.42 32.03
N THR A 95 -0.66 9.40 32.26
CA THR A 95 0.79 9.30 32.04
C THR A 95 1.51 8.34 32.99
N SER A 96 0.79 7.68 33.91
CA SER A 96 1.37 6.62 34.74
C SER A 96 1.47 5.27 33.99
N HIS A 97 0.90 5.17 32.78
CA HIS A 97 0.95 4.00 31.92
C HIS A 97 1.71 4.31 30.64
N ALA A 98 2.39 3.31 30.09
CA ALA A 98 3.23 3.50 28.92
C ALA A 98 2.45 3.64 27.60
N THR A 99 1.29 3.00 27.46
CA THR A 99 0.45 2.98 26.24
C THR A 99 -1.01 3.18 26.61
N ALA A 100 -1.85 3.47 25.60
CA ALA A 100 -3.29 3.41 25.77
C ALA A 100 -3.78 2.01 26.17
N GLN A 101 -4.87 1.97 26.95
CA GLN A 101 -5.52 0.75 27.44
C GLN A 101 -6.99 1.00 27.78
N CYS A 102 -7.86 0.03 27.48
CA CYS A 102 -9.21 -0.07 28.04
C CYS A 102 -9.13 -0.81 29.39
N ALA A 103 -9.16 -0.05 30.49
CA ALA A 103 -9.17 -0.56 31.85
C ALA A 103 -10.59 -1.02 32.25
N LEU A 104 -10.71 -2.22 32.81
CA LEU A 104 -11.98 -2.75 33.30
C LEU A 104 -12.01 -2.68 34.83
N TYR A 105 -12.94 -1.91 35.40
CA TYR A 105 -13.26 -1.98 36.82
C TYR A 105 -14.28 -3.08 37.08
N TYR A 106 -13.96 -4.03 37.96
CA TYR A 106 -14.62 -5.33 37.97
C TYR A 106 -14.96 -5.86 39.36
N ASN A 107 -16.15 -6.45 39.48
CA ASN A 107 -16.55 -7.23 40.64
C ASN A 107 -16.16 -8.70 40.46
N THR A 108 -15.10 -9.11 41.16
CA THR A 108 -14.57 -10.49 41.11
C THR A 108 -15.52 -11.55 41.64
N SER A 109 -16.41 -11.20 42.57
CA SER A 109 -17.33 -12.14 43.20
C SER A 109 -18.60 -12.34 42.37
N ALA A 110 -19.07 -11.31 41.69
CA ALA A 110 -20.25 -11.36 40.82
C ALA A 110 -19.89 -11.69 39.36
N CYS A 111 -18.59 -11.70 39.04
CA CYS A 111 -18.06 -11.74 37.70
C CYS A 111 -18.65 -10.68 36.75
N THR A 112 -18.87 -9.46 37.24
CA THR A 112 -19.50 -8.35 36.48
C THR A 112 -18.57 -7.15 36.27
N VAL A 113 -18.50 -6.62 35.05
CA VAL A 113 -17.91 -5.29 34.76
C VAL A 113 -18.76 -4.21 35.42
N ILE A 114 -18.11 -3.34 36.18
CA ILE A 114 -18.71 -2.19 36.86
C ILE A 114 -18.55 -0.94 35.99
N ALA A 115 -17.35 -0.72 35.46
CA ALA A 115 -17.02 0.38 34.57
C ALA A 115 -15.88 -0.01 33.62
N THR A 116 -15.77 0.70 32.50
CA THR A 116 -14.72 0.54 31.49
C THR A 116 -14.14 1.90 31.14
N ASP A 117 -12.82 2.07 31.21
CA ASP A 117 -12.18 3.35 30.96
C ASP A 117 -11.15 3.23 29.85
N ILE A 118 -11.14 4.15 28.89
CA ILE A 118 -10.05 4.27 27.92
C ILE A 118 -9.06 5.29 28.46
N ARG A 119 -7.88 4.83 28.83
CA ARG A 119 -6.78 5.71 29.26
C ARG A 119 -5.75 5.80 28.15
N PHE A 120 -5.35 7.01 27.78
CA PHE A 120 -4.23 7.26 26.89
C PHE A 120 -2.95 7.43 27.72
N GLY A 121 -1.93 6.63 27.44
CA GLY A 121 -0.68 6.58 28.22
C GLY A 121 0.30 7.72 27.90
N ASP A 122 1.54 7.60 28.38
CA ASP A 122 2.66 8.50 28.11
C ASP A 122 3.29 8.21 26.73
N GLU A 123 2.55 8.48 25.67
CA GLU A 123 3.00 8.34 24.27
C GLU A 123 2.85 9.65 23.50
N PRO A 124 3.62 9.85 22.42
CA PRO A 124 3.38 10.96 21.51
C PRO A 124 2.06 10.71 20.75
N TRP A 125 0.99 11.31 21.26
CA TRP A 125 -0.34 11.26 20.68
C TRP A 125 -0.52 12.35 19.62
N VAL A 126 -1.16 11.98 18.52
CA VAL A 126 -1.51 12.90 17.44
C VAL A 126 -2.95 12.73 17.01
N THR A 127 -3.51 13.81 16.48
CA THR A 127 -4.92 13.91 16.09
C THR A 127 -5.04 14.18 14.62
N GLY A 128 -6.14 13.70 14.02
CA GLY A 128 -6.47 13.91 12.62
C GLY A 128 -6.40 12.63 11.80
N GLU A 129 -6.89 12.76 10.57
CA GLU A 129 -7.00 11.68 9.60
C GLU A 129 -6.01 11.86 8.45
N ASP A 130 -4.84 12.45 8.72
CA ASP A 130 -3.82 12.62 7.71
C ASP A 130 -2.74 11.51 7.75
N SER A 131 -1.86 11.50 6.75
CA SER A 131 -0.80 10.51 6.58
C SER A 131 0.50 10.87 7.31
N ASN A 132 0.56 11.91 8.14
CA ASN A 132 1.76 12.26 8.90
C ASN A 132 1.91 11.42 10.19
N HIS A 133 1.23 10.29 10.25
CA HIS A 133 1.15 9.39 11.40
C HIS A 133 1.67 8.01 10.98
N TRP A 134 2.01 7.15 11.95
CA TRP A 134 2.34 5.75 11.66
C TRP A 134 1.17 5.06 10.93
N PRO A 135 1.45 4.18 9.94
CA PRO A 135 2.77 3.73 9.46
C PRO A 135 3.46 4.70 8.49
N TYR A 136 2.74 5.69 7.97
CA TYR A 136 3.16 6.46 6.81
C TYR A 136 4.24 7.49 7.13
N ASP A 137 4.27 8.11 8.30
CA ASP A 137 5.38 9.02 8.61
C ASP A 137 5.86 8.85 10.05
N ASN A 138 6.90 8.04 10.21
CA ASN A 138 7.60 7.86 11.49
C ASN A 138 8.76 8.84 11.71
N SER A 139 8.98 9.74 10.75
CA SER A 139 10.18 10.59 10.70
C SER A 139 9.90 12.06 11.06
N SER A 140 8.63 12.49 11.01
CA SER A 140 8.26 13.86 11.38
C SER A 140 8.16 14.08 12.89
N ALA A 141 8.26 15.35 13.29
CA ALA A 141 7.98 15.79 14.66
C ALA A 141 6.53 15.53 15.12
N THR A 142 5.64 15.13 14.18
CA THR A 142 4.25 14.74 14.36
C THR A 142 4.02 13.22 14.16
N GLY A 143 5.07 12.43 13.95
CA GLY A 143 5.01 10.98 13.70
C GLY A 143 4.70 10.17 14.95
N GLY A 144 3.62 10.50 15.63
CA GLY A 144 3.10 9.83 16.81
C GLY A 144 1.97 8.84 16.48
N ARG A 145 1.45 8.18 17.51
CA ARG A 145 0.31 7.27 17.39
C ARG A 145 -0.99 8.07 17.27
N SER A 146 -1.84 7.67 16.32
CA SER A 146 -3.14 8.31 16.12
C SER A 146 -4.06 8.02 17.29
N ILE A 147 -4.51 9.08 17.99
CA ILE A 147 -5.59 8.97 19.00
C ILE A 147 -6.82 8.33 18.40
N LEU A 148 -7.13 8.64 17.14
CA LEU A 148 -8.29 8.08 16.45
C LEU A 148 -8.12 6.56 16.29
N GLY A 149 -7.04 6.11 15.64
CA GLY A 149 -6.79 4.68 15.42
C GLY A 149 -6.75 3.89 16.72
N THR A 150 -5.99 4.38 17.70
CA THR A 150 -5.89 3.73 19.02
C THR A 150 -7.22 3.74 19.77
N ALA A 151 -8.04 4.79 19.65
CA ALA A 151 -9.39 4.79 20.24
C ALA A 151 -10.34 3.76 19.59
N VAL A 152 -10.14 3.39 18.32
CA VAL A 152 -10.90 2.29 17.70
C VAL A 152 -10.52 0.96 18.35
N HIS A 153 -9.22 0.70 18.51
CA HIS A 153 -8.71 -0.49 19.20
C HIS A 153 -9.23 -0.60 20.63
N GLU A 154 -9.00 0.44 21.44
CA GLU A 154 -9.42 0.44 22.85
C GLU A 154 -10.95 0.43 22.99
N GLY A 155 -11.66 1.07 22.05
CA GLY A 155 -13.11 0.97 21.95
C GLY A 155 -13.58 -0.47 21.75
N GLY A 156 -12.85 -1.27 20.97
CA GLY A 156 -13.06 -2.71 20.81
C GLY A 156 -12.97 -3.47 22.14
N HIS A 157 -11.91 -3.26 22.92
CA HIS A 157 -11.79 -3.86 24.25
C HIS A 157 -12.92 -3.44 25.20
N CYS A 158 -13.29 -2.16 25.16
CA CYS A 158 -14.41 -1.63 25.93
C CYS A 158 -15.78 -2.17 25.45
N ALA A 159 -15.83 -2.74 24.23
CA ALA A 159 -16.93 -3.54 23.69
C ALA A 159 -16.82 -5.05 23.96
N ALA A 160 -15.82 -5.49 24.76
CA ALA A 160 -15.49 -6.87 25.13
C ALA A 160 -14.71 -7.69 24.10
N MET A 161 -14.05 -7.05 23.13
CA MET A 161 -13.26 -7.73 22.11
C MET A 161 -11.85 -8.03 22.63
N GLY A 162 -11.27 -9.15 22.20
CA GLY A 162 -9.88 -9.52 22.48
C GLY A 162 -8.90 -8.92 21.48
N HIS A 163 -7.63 -9.26 21.60
CA HIS A 163 -6.66 -9.01 20.52
C HIS A 163 -6.82 -10.04 19.40
N GLU A 164 -6.35 -9.70 18.21
CA GLU A 164 -6.21 -10.58 17.04
C GLU A 164 -4.73 -10.81 16.76
N ALA A 165 -4.31 -12.05 16.48
CA ALA A 165 -2.92 -12.43 16.22
C ALA A 165 -2.69 -13.16 14.89
N ASP A 166 -3.75 -13.57 14.22
CA ASP A 166 -3.69 -14.51 13.10
C ASP A 166 -4.03 -13.85 11.75
N VAL A 167 -4.61 -12.65 11.75
CA VAL A 167 -4.96 -11.90 10.53
C VAL A 167 -4.72 -10.40 10.64
N TYR A 168 -4.66 -9.72 9.49
CA TYR A 168 -4.61 -8.26 9.42
C TYR A 168 -5.84 -7.64 10.09
N ASN A 169 -5.67 -6.92 11.21
CA ASN A 169 -6.80 -6.41 11.97
C ASN A 169 -6.47 -5.26 12.92
N MET A 170 -7.47 -4.40 13.17
CA MET A 170 -7.39 -3.31 14.15
C MET A 170 -7.05 -3.77 15.57
N MET A 171 -7.45 -4.98 15.97
CA MET A 171 -7.15 -5.54 17.28
C MET A 171 -5.78 -6.24 17.37
N GLY A 172 -4.99 -6.20 16.30
CA GLY A 172 -3.55 -6.42 16.31
C GLY A 172 -2.80 -5.11 16.55
N ASP A 173 -1.78 -4.86 15.73
CA ASP A 173 -1.04 -3.60 15.72
C ASP A 173 -1.90 -2.48 15.11
N ASP A 174 -2.51 -1.70 16.01
CA ASP A 174 -3.55 -0.72 15.70
C ASP A 174 -3.08 0.42 14.81
N TRP A 175 -1.83 0.83 14.96
CA TRP A 175 -1.23 1.90 14.17
C TRP A 175 -0.99 1.49 12.71
N ASP A 176 -1.02 0.20 12.39
CA ASP A 176 -0.80 -0.31 11.03
C ASP A 176 -2.07 -0.84 10.37
N HIS A 177 -3.21 -0.87 11.08
CA HIS A 177 -4.52 -1.13 10.49
C HIS A 177 -5.13 0.16 9.94
N VAL A 178 -4.85 0.42 8.66
CA VAL A 178 -5.23 1.69 8.02
C VAL A 178 -5.48 1.51 6.53
N THR A 179 -6.41 2.29 6.00
CA THR A 179 -6.59 2.50 4.56
C THR A 179 -6.24 3.94 4.20
N ARG A 180 -5.81 4.19 2.96
CA ARG A 180 -5.28 5.50 2.58
C ARG A 180 -5.66 5.88 1.15
N ASN A 181 -6.17 7.09 1.00
CA ASN A 181 -6.32 7.74 -0.29
C ASN A 181 -5.86 9.20 -0.20
N GLY A 182 -4.90 9.58 -1.03
CA GLY A 182 -4.19 10.84 -0.89
C GLY A 182 -3.34 10.89 0.37
N THR A 183 -3.39 12.04 1.03
CA THR A 183 -2.81 12.24 2.37
C THR A 183 -3.84 11.99 3.47
N THR A 184 -4.99 11.39 3.16
CA THR A 184 -6.03 11.07 4.14
C THR A 184 -5.96 9.58 4.50
N THR A 185 -5.94 9.29 5.80
CA THR A 185 -6.01 7.97 6.38
C THR A 185 -7.42 7.67 6.89
N TYR A 186 -7.79 6.40 6.93
CA TYR A 186 -9.02 5.93 7.56
C TYR A 186 -8.69 4.73 8.44
N TYR A 187 -8.95 4.89 9.75
CA TYR A 187 -8.84 3.85 10.76
C TYR A 187 -10.24 3.31 11.05
N GLY A 188 -10.53 2.12 10.54
CA GLY A 188 -11.79 1.42 10.77
C GLY A 188 -11.60 0.24 11.71
N PRO A 189 -12.68 -0.41 12.16
CA PRO A 189 -12.56 -1.59 13.01
C PRO A 189 -11.86 -2.77 12.33
N GLY A 190 -11.85 -2.84 10.99
CA GLY A 190 -11.34 -4.01 10.30
C GLY A 190 -12.28 -5.21 10.43
N GLU A 191 -11.86 -6.28 9.80
CA GLU A 191 -12.69 -7.45 9.52
C GLU A 191 -13.16 -8.17 10.81
N ASP A 192 -12.22 -8.74 11.57
CA ASP A 192 -12.52 -9.62 12.71
C ASP A 192 -13.16 -8.87 13.90
N LEU A 193 -12.69 -7.65 14.19
CA LEU A 193 -13.33 -6.77 15.19
C LEU A 193 -14.79 -6.49 14.82
N SER A 194 -15.07 -6.12 13.56
CA SER A 194 -16.44 -5.92 13.10
C SER A 194 -17.24 -7.21 13.24
N ASN A 195 -16.63 -8.36 12.95
CA ASN A 195 -17.27 -9.65 13.13
C ASN A 195 -17.65 -9.95 14.58
N GLY A 196 -16.73 -9.78 15.52
CA GLY A 196 -16.99 -9.99 16.95
C GLY A 196 -18.00 -9.03 17.55
N LEU A 197 -18.00 -7.78 17.11
CA LEU A 197 -18.99 -6.80 17.52
C LEU A 197 -20.39 -7.21 17.05
N ILE A 198 -20.53 -7.64 15.79
CA ILE A 198 -21.82 -8.11 15.24
C ILE A 198 -22.30 -9.38 15.95
N GLU A 199 -21.41 -10.33 16.22
CA GLU A 199 -21.82 -11.56 16.88
C GLU A 199 -22.28 -11.29 18.32
N ARG A 200 -21.57 -10.41 19.03
CA ARG A 200 -21.89 -10.10 20.42
C ARG A 200 -23.13 -9.23 20.57
N TRP A 201 -23.25 -8.21 19.72
CA TRP A 201 -24.22 -7.13 19.91
C TRP A 201 -25.37 -7.18 18.91
N GLY A 202 -25.22 -7.94 17.83
CA GLY A 202 -26.21 -8.06 16.76
C GLY A 202 -25.95 -7.08 15.62
N LYS A 203 -26.59 -7.39 14.49
CA LYS A 203 -26.62 -6.56 13.28
C LYS A 203 -27.56 -5.38 13.48
N ARG A 204 -27.21 -4.25 12.86
CA ARG A 204 -28.04 -3.04 12.85
C ARG A 204 -29.42 -3.33 12.27
N SER A 205 -30.47 -2.70 12.78
CA SER A 205 -31.86 -2.97 12.37
C SER A 205 -32.32 -2.22 11.09
N SER A 206 -31.41 -1.57 10.34
CA SER A 206 -31.72 -0.70 9.20
C SER A 206 -31.85 -1.46 7.86
N THR A 207 -32.39 -0.85 6.80
CA THR A 207 -32.88 -1.63 5.64
C THR A 207 -31.93 -1.88 4.46
N ASP A 208 -30.80 -1.17 4.24
CA ASP A 208 -29.88 -1.57 3.14
C ASP A 208 -28.45 -0.95 3.12
N LEU A 209 -27.73 -0.94 4.24
CA LEU A 209 -26.33 -0.47 4.27
C LEU A 209 -25.46 -1.48 5.03
N TYR A 210 -25.38 -2.72 4.55
CA TYR A 210 -24.72 -3.80 5.30
C TYR A 210 -23.37 -4.23 4.70
N ARG A 211 -22.99 -3.76 3.51
CA ARG A 211 -21.71 -4.12 2.89
C ARG A 211 -20.71 -3.01 3.18
N ASP A 212 -19.46 -3.40 3.30
CA ASP A 212 -18.34 -2.46 3.45
C ASP A 212 -17.06 -3.19 3.08
N VAL A 213 -16.53 -2.93 1.89
CA VAL A 213 -15.28 -3.52 1.42
C VAL A 213 -14.14 -2.53 1.62
N GLY A 214 -13.07 -3.00 2.27
CA GLY A 214 -11.84 -2.24 2.45
C GLY A 214 -10.77 -2.69 1.46
N LEU A 215 -9.90 -1.77 1.04
CA LEU A 215 -8.63 -2.07 0.40
C LEU A 215 -7.49 -1.36 1.13
N THR A 216 -6.40 -2.10 1.31
CA THR A 216 -5.14 -1.54 1.79
C THR A 216 -3.96 -2.23 1.13
N VAL A 217 -2.81 -1.54 1.17
CA VAL A 217 -1.50 -2.11 0.84
C VAL A 217 -0.84 -2.79 2.04
N MET A 218 -1.41 -2.65 3.24
CA MET A 218 -0.92 -3.34 4.43
C MET A 218 -1.36 -4.80 4.41
N ARG A 219 -0.59 -5.68 5.03
CA ARG A 219 -0.91 -7.12 5.13
C ARG A 219 -0.49 -7.67 6.48
N TYR A 220 -0.97 -8.87 6.78
CA TYR A 220 -0.48 -9.64 7.91
C TYR A 220 0.97 -10.09 7.68
N SER A 221 1.84 -9.92 8.67
CA SER A 221 3.25 -10.34 8.59
C SER A 221 3.68 -11.29 9.71
N GLY A 222 2.86 -11.47 10.73
CA GLY A 222 3.13 -12.38 11.84
C GLY A 222 2.41 -11.94 13.10
N SER A 223 2.96 -12.31 14.26
CA SER A 223 2.41 -11.88 15.55
C SER A 223 3.49 -11.55 16.56
N ASP A 224 3.19 -10.56 17.42
CA ASP A 224 3.91 -10.28 18.65
C ASP A 224 2.98 -10.57 19.84
N GLY A 225 3.23 -11.71 20.50
CA GLY A 225 2.39 -12.20 21.58
C GLY A 225 0.98 -12.51 21.11
N THR A 226 0.02 -11.63 21.44
CA THR A 226 -1.39 -11.76 21.08
C THR A 226 -1.84 -10.77 20.01
N TYR A 227 -0.93 -9.95 19.50
CA TYR A 227 -1.21 -8.94 18.48
C TYR A 227 -0.73 -9.42 17.12
N SER A 228 -1.50 -9.20 16.08
CA SER A 228 -1.10 -9.41 14.70
C SER A 228 -0.22 -8.25 14.28
N SER A 229 0.94 -8.60 13.75
CA SER A 229 1.87 -7.65 13.16
C SER A 229 1.56 -7.48 11.68
N HIS A 230 1.81 -6.27 11.20
CA HIS A 230 1.49 -5.88 9.85
C HIS A 230 2.72 -5.31 9.14
N ASP A 231 2.78 -5.48 7.83
CA ASP A 231 3.80 -4.84 6.99
C ASP A 231 3.15 -4.29 5.72
N PHE A 232 3.82 -3.34 5.08
CA PHE A 232 3.51 -3.01 3.69
C PHE A 232 3.70 -4.25 2.80
N GLY A 233 2.72 -4.52 1.95
CA GLY A 233 2.88 -5.35 0.77
C GLY A 233 3.87 -4.74 -0.21
N VAL A 234 4.18 -5.49 -1.26
CA VAL A 234 5.17 -5.09 -2.26
C VAL A 234 4.64 -5.20 -3.69
N LEU A 235 5.25 -4.43 -4.61
CA LEU A 235 5.08 -4.67 -6.03
C LEU A 235 6.10 -5.71 -6.51
N ARG A 236 5.63 -6.68 -7.30
CA ARG A 236 6.47 -7.75 -7.87
C ARG A 236 6.44 -7.74 -9.38
N ASN A 237 7.49 -8.22 -10.02
CA ASN A 237 7.46 -8.53 -11.45
C ASN A 237 6.68 -9.83 -11.74
N ALA A 238 6.51 -10.16 -13.02
CA ALA A 238 5.84 -11.38 -13.46
C ALA A 238 6.45 -12.69 -12.93
N SER A 239 7.71 -12.68 -12.51
CA SER A 239 8.40 -13.83 -11.91
C SER A 239 8.23 -13.92 -10.39
N GLY A 240 7.51 -12.97 -9.77
CA GLY A 240 7.27 -12.92 -8.33
C GLY A 240 8.41 -12.27 -7.51
N VAL A 241 9.40 -11.69 -8.18
CA VAL A 241 10.49 -10.97 -7.51
C VAL A 241 10.02 -9.54 -7.22
N GLU A 242 10.29 -9.07 -6.01
CA GLU A 242 10.02 -7.68 -5.61
C GLU A 242 10.77 -6.69 -6.51
N LEU A 243 10.09 -5.61 -6.88
CA LEU A 243 10.63 -4.61 -7.78
C LEU A 243 11.70 -3.73 -7.11
N PRO A 244 12.65 -3.16 -7.87
CA PRO A 244 13.57 -2.15 -7.35
C PRO A 244 12.82 -0.93 -6.80
N THR A 245 13.42 -0.25 -5.84
CA THR A 245 12.83 0.93 -5.17
C THR A 245 13.60 2.20 -5.52
N SER A 246 12.91 3.33 -5.71
CA SER A 246 13.52 4.62 -6.05
C SER A 246 13.38 5.70 -4.94
N GLY A 247 12.78 5.33 -3.81
CA GLY A 247 12.56 6.25 -2.67
C GLY A 247 11.29 5.90 -1.91
N SER A 248 10.61 6.91 -1.39
CA SER A 248 9.33 6.78 -0.69
C SER A 248 8.45 8.02 -0.90
N PHE A 249 7.15 7.87 -0.68
CA PHE A 249 6.18 8.95 -0.59
C PHE A 249 5.42 8.83 0.73
N GLU A 250 5.60 9.80 1.64
CA GLU A 250 5.00 9.77 2.98
C GLU A 250 5.22 8.38 3.61
N GLY A 251 6.52 8.03 3.75
CA GLY A 251 7.07 6.77 4.27
C GLY A 251 6.71 5.47 3.55
N GLN A 252 5.77 5.48 2.60
CA GLN A 252 5.48 4.31 1.77
C GLN A 252 6.52 4.18 0.64
N THR A 253 7.10 2.99 0.48
CA THR A 253 8.09 2.68 -0.55
C THR A 253 7.59 2.99 -1.96
N ALA A 254 8.43 3.66 -2.75
CA ALA A 254 8.20 3.91 -4.17
C ALA A 254 8.97 2.92 -5.04
N TYR A 255 8.26 2.20 -5.91
CA TYR A 255 8.82 1.16 -6.77
C TYR A 255 9.11 1.64 -8.18
N GLU A 256 10.19 1.15 -8.79
CA GLU A 256 10.49 1.38 -10.21
C GLU A 256 9.69 0.41 -11.07
N VAL A 257 8.95 0.95 -12.04
CA VAL A 257 8.17 0.17 -13.01
C VAL A 257 8.49 0.66 -14.41
N VAL A 258 8.49 -0.21 -15.41
CA VAL A 258 8.73 0.18 -16.80
C VAL A 258 7.40 0.36 -17.54
N ALA A 259 7.28 1.39 -18.39
CA ALA A 259 6.10 1.52 -19.24
C ALA A 259 5.95 0.27 -20.12
N GLY A 260 4.75 -0.30 -20.20
CA GLY A 260 4.47 -1.58 -20.87
C GLY A 260 4.66 -2.81 -19.98
N GLU A 261 5.28 -2.67 -18.80
CA GLU A 261 5.48 -3.78 -17.86
C GLU A 261 4.17 -4.17 -17.17
N THR A 262 3.94 -5.48 -17.02
CA THR A 262 2.95 -6.02 -16.08
C THR A 262 3.60 -6.28 -14.73
N VAL A 263 3.15 -5.55 -13.71
CA VAL A 263 3.54 -5.74 -12.31
C VAL A 263 2.45 -6.50 -11.57
N ARG A 264 2.76 -7.06 -10.41
CA ARG A 264 1.80 -7.70 -9.51
C ARG A 264 1.71 -6.90 -8.22
N MET A 265 0.52 -6.41 -7.90
CA MET A 265 0.21 -5.62 -6.71
C MET A 265 -0.24 -6.54 -5.57
N GLU A 266 0.46 -6.52 -4.44
CA GLU A 266 -0.05 -7.12 -3.20
C GLU A 266 -1.07 -6.18 -2.57
N LEU A 267 -2.28 -6.67 -2.30
CA LEU A 267 -3.37 -5.93 -1.69
C LEU A 267 -4.02 -6.79 -0.60
N THR A 268 -4.56 -6.16 0.43
CA THR A 268 -5.46 -6.80 1.38
C THR A 268 -6.86 -6.25 1.19
N VAL A 269 -7.81 -7.16 0.95
CA VAL A 269 -9.23 -6.88 0.80
C VAL A 269 -9.94 -7.27 2.09
N GLU A 270 -10.70 -6.36 2.67
CA GLU A 270 -11.49 -6.61 3.88
C GLU A 270 -12.99 -6.55 3.58
N ASN A 271 -13.80 -7.24 4.39
CA ASN A 271 -15.24 -7.00 4.47
C ASN A 271 -15.63 -6.66 5.91
N ASN A 272 -15.71 -5.37 6.22
CA ASN A 272 -16.09 -4.89 7.55
C ASN A 272 -17.61 -4.92 7.76
N GLY A 273 -18.36 -5.18 6.70
CA GLY A 273 -19.81 -5.14 6.69
C GLY A 273 -20.47 -6.24 7.52
N GLU A 274 -21.79 -6.15 7.58
CA GLU A 274 -22.69 -7.07 8.29
C GLU A 274 -23.13 -8.27 7.45
N LYS A 275 -22.78 -8.27 6.16
CA LYS A 275 -23.11 -9.35 5.22
C LYS A 275 -21.91 -9.66 4.33
N ASN A 276 -21.85 -10.91 3.88
CA ASN A 276 -20.98 -11.27 2.75
C ASN A 276 -21.36 -10.39 1.55
N THR A 277 -20.38 -10.02 0.75
CA THR A 277 -20.61 -9.18 -0.42
C THR A 277 -21.29 -9.99 -1.52
N GLU A 278 -22.04 -9.31 -2.38
CA GLU A 278 -22.25 -9.78 -3.75
C GLU A 278 -20.92 -9.82 -4.52
N SER A 279 -20.94 -10.38 -5.72
CA SER A 279 -19.81 -10.29 -6.66
C SER A 279 -19.52 -8.83 -6.97
N PHE A 280 -18.26 -8.39 -6.83
CA PHE A 280 -17.80 -7.07 -7.25
C PHE A 280 -16.50 -7.09 -8.04
N SER A 281 -16.14 -5.91 -8.55
CA SER A 281 -14.89 -5.66 -9.27
C SER A 281 -13.94 -4.78 -8.47
N ILE A 282 -12.63 -5.04 -8.61
CA ILE A 282 -11.57 -4.11 -8.21
C ILE A 282 -11.02 -3.47 -9.48
N GLY A 283 -11.13 -2.15 -9.59
CA GLY A 283 -10.60 -1.39 -10.70
C GLY A 283 -9.17 -0.91 -10.42
N PHE A 284 -8.30 -0.96 -11.42
CA PHE A 284 -6.91 -0.52 -11.33
C PHE A 284 -6.69 0.76 -12.12
N TYR A 285 -5.93 1.68 -11.54
CA TYR A 285 -5.76 3.03 -12.06
C TYR A 285 -4.31 3.50 -11.96
N LEU A 286 -3.86 4.29 -12.94
CA LEU A 286 -2.63 5.06 -12.84
C LEU A 286 -2.97 6.54 -12.66
N SER A 287 -2.61 7.09 -11.51
CA SER A 287 -2.80 8.50 -11.18
C SER A 287 -1.49 9.28 -11.20
N GLY A 288 -1.57 10.56 -11.57
CA GLY A 288 -0.47 11.52 -11.43
C GLY A 288 -0.36 12.12 -10.02
N ASN A 289 -1.26 11.78 -9.09
CA ASN A 289 -1.23 12.23 -7.71
C ASN A 289 -1.72 11.11 -6.77
N SER A 290 -1.58 11.32 -5.46
CA SER A 290 -1.88 10.29 -4.46
C SER A 290 -3.38 10.02 -4.26
N VAL A 291 -4.28 10.79 -4.88
CA VAL A 291 -5.74 10.62 -4.78
C VAL A 291 -6.24 9.78 -5.95
N ILE A 292 -6.49 8.50 -5.70
CA ILE A 292 -7.05 7.59 -6.70
C ILE A 292 -8.56 7.79 -6.80
N SER A 293 -9.04 7.87 -8.04
CA SER A 293 -10.42 8.11 -8.39
C SER A 293 -10.73 7.56 -9.79
N SER A 294 -12.01 7.57 -10.17
CA SER A 294 -12.44 7.20 -11.52
C SER A 294 -12.04 8.22 -12.61
N ALA A 295 -11.40 9.34 -12.25
CA ALA A 295 -10.87 10.32 -13.21
C ALA A 295 -9.45 9.99 -13.67
N ASP A 296 -8.78 9.04 -13.01
CA ASP A 296 -7.43 8.59 -13.34
C ASP A 296 -7.42 7.64 -14.53
N THR A 297 -6.22 7.28 -15.01
CA THR A 297 -6.09 6.40 -16.17
C THR A 297 -6.48 4.98 -15.78
N PHE A 298 -7.63 4.49 -16.26
CA PHE A 298 -8.07 3.12 -16.02
C PHE A 298 -7.16 2.11 -16.74
N LEU A 299 -6.64 1.13 -16.00
CA LEU A 299 -5.70 0.12 -16.48
C LEU A 299 -6.37 -1.24 -16.73
N GLY A 300 -7.58 -1.43 -16.21
CA GLY A 300 -8.31 -2.69 -16.22
C GLY A 300 -8.97 -2.94 -14.86
N GLU A 301 -9.68 -4.04 -14.77
CA GLU A 301 -10.33 -4.49 -13.54
C GLU A 301 -10.14 -6.01 -13.41
N ASP A 302 -10.21 -6.49 -12.17
CA ASP A 302 -10.48 -7.89 -11.89
C ASP A 302 -11.89 -8.03 -11.30
N THR A 303 -12.59 -9.08 -11.72
CA THR A 303 -14.03 -9.25 -11.51
C THR A 303 -14.34 -10.55 -10.80
N GLY A 304 -15.46 -10.61 -10.08
CA GLY A 304 -15.89 -11.85 -9.43
C GLY A 304 -15.48 -11.97 -7.97
N TYR A 305 -14.99 -10.88 -7.35
CA TYR A 305 -14.68 -10.84 -5.93
C TYR A 305 -15.93 -11.08 -5.11
N VAL A 306 -15.88 -12.06 -4.22
CA VAL A 306 -16.91 -12.30 -3.21
C VAL A 306 -16.21 -12.40 -1.88
N GLN A 307 -16.42 -11.42 -1.01
CA GLN A 307 -15.78 -11.37 0.30
C GLN A 307 -16.74 -11.85 1.38
N THR A 308 -16.35 -12.94 2.04
CA THR A 308 -17.00 -13.41 3.26
C THR A 308 -16.59 -12.56 4.45
N ARG A 309 -17.31 -12.72 5.56
CA ARG A 309 -16.92 -12.13 6.86
C ARG A 309 -16.00 -13.07 7.65
N ASN A 310 -15.40 -12.55 8.72
CA ASN A 310 -14.39 -13.11 9.63
C ASN A 310 -12.92 -13.18 9.15
N VAL A 311 -12.58 -13.00 7.87
CA VAL A 311 -11.18 -13.09 7.43
C VAL A 311 -10.88 -12.13 6.26
N PRO A 312 -9.80 -11.33 6.33
CA PRO A 312 -9.33 -10.55 5.19
C PRO A 312 -8.75 -11.44 4.09
N TYR A 313 -8.77 -10.97 2.85
CA TYR A 313 -8.25 -11.68 1.68
C TYR A 313 -7.05 -10.98 1.08
N GLU A 314 -5.89 -11.66 1.07
CA GLU A 314 -4.71 -11.16 0.37
C GLU A 314 -4.80 -11.47 -1.14
N ALA A 315 -4.81 -10.42 -1.94
CA ALA A 315 -4.87 -10.46 -3.40
C ALA A 315 -3.50 -10.14 -4.02
N LEU A 316 -3.20 -10.75 -5.17
CA LEU A 316 -1.98 -10.50 -5.93
C LEU A 316 -2.34 -10.21 -7.39
N GLU A 317 -2.48 -8.93 -7.69
CA GLU A 317 -3.19 -8.48 -8.88
C GLU A 317 -2.25 -8.05 -10.01
N PRO A 318 -2.32 -8.67 -11.20
CA PRO A 318 -1.50 -8.28 -12.33
C PRO A 318 -2.05 -7.00 -12.97
N VAL A 319 -1.23 -5.96 -13.02
CA VAL A 319 -1.60 -4.66 -13.60
C VAL A 319 -0.53 -4.23 -14.59
N THR A 320 -0.96 -3.82 -15.79
CA THR A 320 -0.05 -3.43 -16.87
C THR A 320 0.03 -1.92 -16.97
N ILE A 321 1.24 -1.37 -16.84
CA ILE A 321 1.50 0.04 -17.09
C ILE A 321 1.40 0.30 -18.60
N PRO A 322 0.65 1.29 -19.09
CA PRO A 322 0.56 1.56 -20.52
C PRO A 322 1.93 1.87 -21.12
N ILE A 323 2.22 1.35 -22.32
CA ILE A 323 3.52 1.51 -23.00
C ILE A 323 3.86 2.98 -23.31
N ASP A 324 2.83 3.81 -23.51
CA ASP A 324 2.96 5.23 -23.82
C ASP A 324 3.01 6.12 -22.56
N THR A 325 3.06 5.54 -21.36
CA THR A 325 3.16 6.30 -20.10
C THR A 325 4.49 7.06 -20.08
N PRO A 326 4.49 8.40 -19.99
CA PRO A 326 5.73 9.16 -19.87
C PRO A 326 6.50 8.79 -18.60
N PRO A 327 7.83 8.82 -18.60
CA PRO A 327 8.61 8.62 -17.38
C PRO A 327 8.29 9.69 -16.32
N GLY A 328 8.16 9.28 -15.06
CA GLY A 328 7.82 10.20 -13.96
C GLY A 328 7.29 9.50 -12.72
N ASN A 329 6.88 10.29 -11.74
CA ASN A 329 6.27 9.79 -10.50
C ASN A 329 4.75 9.65 -10.71
N TYR A 330 4.22 8.48 -10.36
CA TYR A 330 2.81 8.14 -10.45
C TYR A 330 2.38 7.35 -9.22
N PHE A 331 1.09 7.06 -9.15
CA PHE A 331 0.48 6.23 -8.12
C PHE A 331 -0.33 5.14 -8.80
N LEU A 332 0.07 3.88 -8.58
CA LEU A 332 -0.62 2.70 -9.07
C LEU A 332 -1.68 2.31 -8.04
N GLY A 333 -2.94 2.62 -8.36
CA GLY A 333 -4.07 2.51 -7.45
C GLY A 333 -4.98 1.31 -7.73
N ALA A 334 -5.63 0.83 -6.68
CA ALA A 334 -6.72 -0.12 -6.72
C ALA A 334 -7.96 0.49 -6.04
N TYR A 335 -9.14 0.23 -6.59
CA TYR A 335 -10.42 0.75 -6.10
C TYR A 335 -11.46 -0.37 -6.07
N ALA A 336 -11.84 -0.81 -4.86
CA ALA A 336 -12.86 -1.83 -4.66
C ALA A 336 -14.26 -1.30 -4.90
N ASN A 337 -15.10 -2.15 -5.52
CA ASN A 337 -16.47 -1.82 -5.88
C ASN A 337 -16.55 -0.51 -6.70
N HIS A 338 -15.56 -0.27 -7.57
CA HIS A 338 -15.43 0.99 -8.31
C HIS A 338 -16.63 1.28 -9.24
N ASP A 339 -17.31 0.22 -9.69
CA ASP A 339 -18.53 0.29 -10.49
C ASP A 339 -19.81 0.51 -9.66
N SER A 340 -19.69 0.61 -8.33
CA SER A 340 -20.81 0.78 -7.41
C SER A 340 -21.88 -0.33 -7.56
N GLN A 341 -21.44 -1.58 -7.67
CA GLN A 341 -22.31 -2.76 -7.85
C GLN A 341 -23.22 -3.01 -6.64
N PHE A 342 -22.81 -2.55 -5.46
CA PHE A 342 -23.66 -2.46 -4.28
C PHE A 342 -23.37 -1.19 -3.47
N THR A 343 -24.33 -0.79 -2.63
CA THR A 343 -24.15 0.32 -1.69
C THR A 343 -23.43 -0.14 -0.44
N GLU A 344 -22.50 0.69 0.02
CA GLU A 344 -21.69 0.46 1.21
C GLU A 344 -22.02 1.43 2.33
N VAL A 345 -21.66 1.05 3.55
CA VAL A 345 -21.78 1.95 4.72
C VAL A 345 -20.85 3.13 4.57
N THR A 346 -19.62 2.87 4.17
CA THR A 346 -18.66 3.89 3.79
C THR A 346 -17.89 3.44 2.57
N THR A 347 -17.45 4.40 1.76
CA THR A 347 -16.54 4.16 0.63
C THR A 347 -15.16 4.76 0.89
N ARG A 348 -14.92 5.24 2.11
CA ARG A 348 -13.68 5.94 2.50
C ARG A 348 -12.47 5.01 2.56
N ASN A 349 -12.71 3.71 2.68
CA ASN A 349 -11.73 2.63 2.82
C ASN A 349 -11.57 1.79 1.54
N ASN A 350 -12.22 2.14 0.44
CA ASN A 350 -12.23 1.30 -0.78
C ASN A 350 -10.97 1.45 -1.65
N VAL A 351 -10.00 2.26 -1.23
CA VAL A 351 -8.88 2.66 -2.09
C VAL A 351 -7.55 2.37 -1.42
N ALA A 352 -6.63 1.84 -2.21
CA ALA A 352 -5.24 1.65 -1.88
C ALA A 352 -4.35 2.04 -3.08
N TYR A 353 -3.10 2.39 -2.84
CA TYR A 353 -2.14 2.65 -3.92
C TYR A 353 -0.71 2.32 -3.53
N TYR A 354 0.12 2.10 -4.54
CA TYR A 354 1.58 2.12 -4.45
C TYR A 354 2.15 3.34 -5.17
N PRO A 355 3.05 4.12 -4.55
CA PRO A 355 3.87 5.08 -5.28
C PRO A 355 4.77 4.34 -6.26
N VAL A 356 4.84 4.81 -7.51
CA VAL A 356 5.70 4.23 -8.54
C VAL A 356 6.45 5.30 -9.31
N VAL A 357 7.67 4.96 -9.74
CA VAL A 357 8.46 5.75 -10.67
C VAL A 357 8.44 5.02 -12.00
N VAL A 358 7.67 5.54 -12.96
CA VAL A 358 7.58 4.99 -14.31
C VAL A 358 8.85 5.32 -15.08
N LEU A 359 9.43 4.29 -15.65
CA LEU A 359 10.66 4.27 -16.41
C LEU A 359 10.35 4.09 -17.89
N ALA A 360 11.13 4.75 -18.76
CA ALA A 360 11.03 4.50 -20.19
C ALA A 360 11.36 3.02 -20.51
N PRO A 361 10.63 2.39 -21.46
CA PRO A 361 10.95 1.05 -21.92
C PRO A 361 12.32 1.04 -22.59
N PRO A 362 13.12 -0.03 -22.41
CA PRO A 362 14.47 -0.08 -22.95
C PRO A 362 14.45 -0.13 -24.47
N ALA A 363 15.32 0.66 -25.09
CA ALA A 363 15.67 0.50 -26.51
C ALA A 363 16.77 -0.57 -26.65
N ASP A 364 16.97 -1.08 -27.87
CA ASP A 364 18.10 -1.94 -28.24
C ASP A 364 18.50 -1.59 -29.68
N LEU A 365 19.54 -0.78 -29.86
CA LEU A 365 19.98 -0.35 -31.18
C LEU A 365 21.00 -1.34 -31.74
N THR A 366 20.64 -1.95 -32.87
CA THR A 366 21.48 -2.89 -33.59
C THR A 366 21.87 -2.34 -34.94
N VAL A 367 23.01 -2.81 -35.46
CA VAL A 367 23.40 -2.61 -36.86
C VAL A 367 23.25 -3.96 -37.56
N PRO A 368 22.05 -4.33 -38.06
CA PRO A 368 21.83 -5.64 -38.67
C PRO A 368 22.55 -5.83 -40.01
N PHE A 369 23.03 -4.74 -40.62
CA PHE A 369 23.74 -4.76 -41.88
C PHE A 369 24.69 -3.57 -42.00
N ALA A 370 25.93 -3.86 -42.40
CA ALA A 370 26.86 -2.89 -42.96
C ALA A 370 27.58 -3.52 -44.18
N GLY A 371 27.85 -2.70 -45.20
CA GLY A 371 28.53 -3.15 -46.41
C GLY A 371 28.98 -1.99 -47.30
N VAL A 372 29.68 -2.31 -48.38
CA VAL A 372 30.18 -1.31 -49.35
C VAL A 372 29.41 -1.39 -50.66
N SER A 373 29.20 -0.26 -51.32
CA SER A 373 28.52 -0.19 -52.62
C SER A 373 29.31 -0.87 -53.75
N ASP A 374 30.64 -0.95 -53.60
CA ASP A 374 31.55 -1.56 -54.56
C ASP A 374 32.69 -2.26 -53.80
N PRO A 375 32.83 -3.60 -53.93
CA PRO A 375 33.87 -4.36 -53.24
C PRO A 375 35.22 -4.36 -53.98
N THR A 376 35.32 -3.82 -55.20
CA THR A 376 36.54 -3.84 -56.02
C THR A 376 36.88 -2.45 -56.55
N LEU A 377 37.72 -1.73 -55.81
CA LEU A 377 38.02 -0.32 -56.03
C LEU A 377 39.46 -0.11 -56.49
N LEU A 378 39.69 0.87 -57.38
CA LEU A 378 41.01 1.44 -57.59
C LEU A 378 41.40 2.33 -56.40
N PRO A 379 42.70 2.50 -56.12
CA PRO A 379 43.14 3.46 -55.11
C PRO A 379 42.53 4.84 -55.35
N THR A 380 42.05 5.48 -54.29
CA THR A 380 41.37 6.80 -54.31
C THR A 380 40.03 6.87 -55.05
N GLN A 381 39.48 5.73 -55.50
CA GLN A 381 38.13 5.68 -56.07
C GLN A 381 37.07 5.94 -54.99
N SER A 382 36.03 6.71 -55.34
CA SER A 382 34.88 6.94 -54.45
C SER A 382 33.96 5.73 -54.42
N PHE A 383 33.41 5.47 -53.24
CA PHE A 383 32.39 4.45 -52.99
C PHE A 383 31.50 4.92 -51.84
N SER A 384 30.54 4.11 -51.41
CA SER A 384 29.74 4.38 -50.22
C SER A 384 29.77 3.21 -49.26
N ILE A 385 29.74 3.51 -47.96
CA ILE A 385 29.40 2.55 -46.93
C ILE A 385 27.88 2.64 -46.71
N LEU A 386 27.20 1.51 -46.84
CA LEU A 386 25.77 1.37 -46.63
C LEU A 386 25.57 0.65 -45.30
N ALA A 387 24.72 1.19 -44.43
CA ALA A 387 24.39 0.56 -43.17
C ALA A 387 22.91 0.73 -42.85
N ALA A 388 22.41 -0.11 -41.95
CA ALA A 388 21.09 0.06 -41.35
C ALA A 388 21.22 0.03 -39.84
N THR A 389 20.55 0.95 -39.16
CA THR A 389 20.34 0.89 -37.71
C THR A 389 18.89 0.49 -37.44
N ARG A 390 18.68 -0.51 -36.59
CA ARG A 390 17.35 -0.97 -36.17
C ARG A 390 17.21 -0.83 -34.66
N ASN A 391 16.02 -0.51 -34.20
CA ASN A 391 15.69 -0.63 -32.78
C ASN A 391 14.95 -1.97 -32.55
N ASP A 392 15.62 -2.91 -31.90
CA ASP A 392 15.13 -4.23 -31.51
C ASP A 392 14.51 -4.25 -30.10
N GLY A 393 14.54 -3.11 -29.40
CA GLY A 393 13.99 -2.97 -28.06
C GLY A 393 12.49 -2.70 -28.06
N ASP A 394 11.92 -2.71 -26.86
CA ASP A 394 10.47 -2.54 -26.63
C ASP A 394 10.06 -1.06 -26.57
N GLY A 395 11.03 -0.16 -26.35
CA GLY A 395 10.83 1.28 -26.27
C GLY A 395 11.49 2.08 -27.38
N PRO A 396 11.07 3.34 -27.61
CA PRO A 396 11.73 4.22 -28.56
C PRO A 396 13.17 4.55 -28.11
N SER A 397 14.09 4.62 -29.07
CA SER A 397 15.46 5.07 -28.81
C SER A 397 15.51 6.60 -28.73
N SER A 398 16.43 7.12 -27.92
CA SER A 398 16.93 8.49 -28.11
C SER A 398 17.68 8.59 -29.44
N SER A 399 17.77 9.78 -30.01
CA SER A 399 18.63 10.01 -31.18
C SER A 399 20.10 9.75 -30.82
N THR A 400 20.86 9.22 -31.75
CA THR A 400 22.26 8.81 -31.53
C THR A 400 23.09 8.99 -32.81
N THR A 401 24.34 8.53 -32.78
CA THR A 401 25.27 8.59 -33.92
C THR A 401 25.60 7.19 -34.40
N LEU A 402 25.51 6.96 -35.70
CA LEU A 402 26.11 5.81 -36.38
C LEU A 402 27.51 6.19 -36.81
N ARG A 403 28.52 5.39 -36.46
CA ARG A 403 29.92 5.63 -36.79
C ARG A 403 30.40 4.57 -37.76
N TYR A 404 31.05 5.00 -38.85
CA TYR A 404 31.63 4.10 -39.83
C TYR A 404 33.10 3.87 -39.55
N TYR A 405 33.55 2.63 -39.71
CA TYR A 405 34.92 2.22 -39.40
C TYR A 405 35.55 1.46 -40.56
N ARG A 406 36.86 1.65 -40.70
CA ARG A 406 37.74 0.85 -41.55
C ARG A 406 38.68 0.02 -40.68
N SER A 407 38.64 -1.30 -40.89
CA SER A 407 39.50 -2.29 -40.23
C SER A 407 40.43 -3.00 -41.21
N THR A 408 41.45 -3.64 -40.64
CA THR A 408 42.38 -4.55 -41.33
C THR A 408 41.93 -6.01 -41.25
N ASN A 409 40.85 -6.31 -40.52
CA ASN A 409 40.29 -7.65 -40.38
C ASN A 409 38.75 -7.57 -40.36
N SER A 410 38.08 -8.72 -40.38
CA SER A 410 36.62 -8.81 -40.48
C SER A 410 35.86 -8.52 -39.18
N PHE A 411 36.55 -8.16 -38.10
CA PHE A 411 35.94 -7.82 -36.81
C PHE A 411 35.91 -6.31 -36.66
N ILE A 412 34.72 -5.72 -36.85
CA ILE A 412 34.49 -4.28 -36.74
C ILE A 412 34.24 -3.92 -35.27
N SER A 413 34.94 -2.89 -34.80
CA SER A 413 34.88 -2.41 -33.43
C SER A 413 35.17 -0.90 -33.36
N VAL A 414 34.87 -0.31 -32.21
CA VAL A 414 35.21 1.10 -31.91
C VAL A 414 36.72 1.37 -31.81
N SER A 415 37.57 0.35 -31.90
CA SER A 415 39.03 0.49 -31.93
C SER A 415 39.60 0.65 -33.34
N ASP A 416 38.78 0.41 -34.37
CA ASP A 416 39.15 0.56 -35.76
C ASP A 416 39.23 2.04 -36.18
N THR A 417 39.71 2.32 -37.40
CA THR A 417 39.82 3.70 -37.87
C THR A 417 38.43 4.23 -38.21
N GLN A 418 37.90 5.19 -37.43
CA GLN A 418 36.66 5.88 -37.79
C GLN A 418 36.87 6.70 -39.08
N VAL A 419 35.97 6.55 -40.05
CA VAL A 419 36.04 7.22 -41.36
C VAL A 419 34.93 8.25 -41.57
N GLY A 420 33.74 7.99 -41.02
CA GLY A 420 32.61 8.91 -41.10
C GLY A 420 31.56 8.68 -40.03
N THR A 421 30.46 9.44 -40.10
CA THR A 421 29.33 9.35 -39.18
C THR A 421 28.02 9.77 -39.82
N ASP A 422 26.92 9.14 -39.40
CA ASP A 422 25.55 9.58 -39.72
C ASP A 422 24.73 9.81 -38.44
N PHE A 423 23.78 10.76 -38.52
CA PHE A 423 22.81 11.00 -37.45
C PHE A 423 21.68 9.97 -37.51
N ILE A 424 21.43 9.29 -36.39
CA ILE A 424 20.28 8.41 -36.22
C ILE A 424 19.23 9.16 -35.40
N GLY A 425 18.05 9.35 -35.98
CA GLY A 425 16.93 9.96 -35.28
C GLY A 425 16.39 9.07 -34.15
N THR A 426 15.37 9.53 -33.46
CA THR A 426 14.62 8.63 -32.55
C THR A 426 13.98 7.50 -33.36
N LEU A 427 14.26 6.25 -32.99
CA LEU A 427 13.66 5.08 -33.63
C LEU A 427 12.63 4.45 -32.71
N ALA A 428 11.38 4.36 -33.17
CA ALA A 428 10.37 3.55 -32.49
C ALA A 428 10.80 2.06 -32.44
N ALA A 429 10.24 1.29 -31.51
CA ALA A 429 10.45 -0.15 -31.45
C ALA A 429 10.18 -0.81 -32.82
N GLY A 430 11.11 -1.64 -33.28
CA GLY A 430 11.08 -2.31 -34.58
C GLY A 430 11.43 -1.43 -35.79
N ALA A 431 11.57 -0.12 -35.64
CA ALA A 431 11.88 0.79 -36.76
C ALA A 431 13.34 0.64 -37.24
N ILE A 432 13.56 0.94 -38.52
CA ILE A 432 14.86 0.87 -39.19
C ILE A 432 15.16 2.20 -39.86
N GLN A 433 16.39 2.69 -39.72
CA GLN A 433 16.94 3.80 -40.52
C GLN A 433 18.11 3.29 -41.36
N ALA A 434 17.99 3.46 -42.68
CA ALA A 434 19.08 3.23 -43.62
C ALA A 434 19.98 4.46 -43.67
N SER A 435 21.28 4.22 -43.78
CA SER A 435 22.34 5.23 -43.76
C SER A 435 23.34 4.98 -44.90
N ASN A 436 23.93 6.05 -45.43
CA ASN A 436 24.84 6.01 -46.57
C ASN A 436 25.90 7.10 -46.39
N ASP A 437 27.14 6.66 -46.25
CA ASP A 437 28.30 7.52 -46.07
C ASP A 437 29.23 7.43 -47.30
N PRO A 438 29.37 8.53 -48.07
CA PRO A 438 30.29 8.59 -49.20
C PRO A 438 31.75 8.59 -48.73
N GLU A 439 32.54 7.66 -49.23
CA GLU A 439 33.91 7.43 -48.81
C GLU A 439 34.90 7.32 -49.97
N THR A 440 36.19 7.42 -49.66
CA THR A 440 37.28 7.28 -50.65
C THR A 440 38.19 6.11 -50.29
N ALA A 441 38.43 5.22 -51.26
CA ALA A 441 39.28 4.06 -51.09
C ALA A 441 40.71 4.47 -50.70
N PRO A 442 41.41 3.70 -49.85
CA PRO A 442 42.79 4.00 -49.46
C PRO A 442 43.72 4.11 -50.68
N ALA A 443 44.73 4.97 -50.57
CA ALA A 443 45.73 5.13 -51.64
C ALA A 443 46.65 3.91 -51.79
N THR A 444 46.64 2.98 -50.85
CA THR A 444 47.46 1.76 -50.85
C THR A 444 46.60 0.55 -51.14
N GLU A 445 47.00 -0.24 -52.13
CA GLU A 445 46.35 -1.52 -52.48
C GLU A 445 46.35 -2.48 -51.28
N GLY A 446 45.22 -3.16 -51.08
CA GLY A 446 45.05 -4.12 -49.99
C GLY A 446 43.58 -4.49 -49.77
N THR A 447 43.34 -5.43 -48.85
CA THR A 447 42.00 -5.77 -48.39
C THR A 447 41.70 -4.96 -47.13
N TYR A 448 40.63 -4.17 -47.18
CA TYR A 448 40.12 -3.40 -46.05
C TYR A 448 38.70 -3.85 -45.77
N TRP A 449 38.33 -3.86 -44.49
CA TRP A 449 36.98 -4.16 -44.04
C TRP A 449 36.33 -2.86 -43.62
N TYR A 450 35.08 -2.67 -44.03
CA TYR A 450 34.28 -1.51 -43.65
C TYR A 450 33.03 -1.99 -42.95
N GLY A 451 32.66 -1.30 -41.87
CA GLY A 451 31.47 -1.59 -41.11
C GLY A 451 31.00 -0.37 -40.35
N ALA A 452 29.99 -0.56 -39.50
CA ALA A 452 29.43 0.53 -38.73
C ALA A 452 29.09 0.07 -37.31
N CYS A 453 29.24 0.98 -36.35
CA CYS A 453 28.75 0.80 -34.99
C CYS A 453 27.83 1.95 -34.59
N VAL A 454 26.70 1.63 -33.97
CA VAL A 454 25.80 2.65 -33.40
C VAL A 454 26.19 2.98 -31.96
N ASP A 455 26.22 4.26 -31.63
CA ASP A 455 26.49 4.74 -30.27
C ASP A 455 25.34 4.36 -29.32
N SER A 456 25.71 4.02 -28.08
CA SER A 456 24.75 3.55 -27.07
C SER A 456 23.79 4.65 -26.62
N VAL A 457 22.56 4.26 -26.31
CA VAL A 457 21.55 5.15 -25.71
C VAL A 457 21.28 4.79 -24.24
N PRO A 458 20.66 5.68 -23.44
CA PRO A 458 20.31 5.34 -22.06
C PRO A 458 19.41 4.10 -21.96
N ARG A 459 19.66 3.25 -20.96
CA ARG A 459 18.87 2.04 -20.62
C ARG A 459 18.82 0.96 -21.71
N GLU A 460 19.84 0.93 -22.56
CA GLU A 460 20.02 -0.14 -23.52
C GLU A 460 20.56 -1.39 -22.82
N ALA A 461 19.73 -2.44 -22.72
CA ALA A 461 20.07 -3.65 -21.95
C ALA A 461 21.12 -4.51 -22.67
N VAL A 462 21.08 -4.53 -24.00
CA VAL A 462 22.03 -5.27 -24.85
C VAL A 462 22.98 -4.26 -25.48
N THR A 463 24.29 -4.49 -25.35
CA THR A 463 25.30 -3.53 -25.82
C THR A 463 26.37 -4.15 -26.71
N ASN A 464 26.31 -5.46 -26.92
CA ASN A 464 27.29 -6.24 -27.70
C ASN A 464 26.85 -6.53 -29.14
N ASN A 465 25.68 -6.03 -29.56
CA ASN A 465 25.04 -6.23 -30.87
C ASN A 465 25.04 -4.95 -31.74
N LYS A 466 25.93 -4.00 -31.42
CA LYS A 466 25.93 -2.63 -31.96
C LYS A 466 26.78 -2.42 -33.20
N CYS A 467 27.59 -3.40 -33.58
CA CYS A 467 28.52 -3.31 -34.70
C CYS A 467 28.26 -4.42 -35.72
N SER A 468 28.40 -4.09 -37.01
CA SER A 468 28.40 -5.05 -38.12
C SER A 468 29.49 -4.75 -39.13
#